data_AF-A0A3B8K5W4-F1
#
_entry.id   AF-A0A3B8K5W4-F1
#
_cell.length_a   1.000
_cell.length_b   1.000
_cell.length_c   1.000
_cell.angle_alpha   90.00
_cell.angle_beta   90.00
_cell.angle_gamma   90.00
#
_symmetry.space_group_name_H-M   'P 1'
#
loop_
_entity.id
_entity.type
_entity.pdbx_description
1 polymer ?
#
loop_
_entity_poly.entity_id
_entity_poly.type
_entity_poly.pdbx_seq_one_letter_code
_entity_poly.pdbx_strand_id
1 'polypeptide(L)' 'NFCVLTTVMDALCHDFKAVLLEDCTAAYPESVHEATLNNYRRNALYPLFRVASSGEMEEILF' A
#
# COMPACT_ATOMS: atom_id res chain seq x y z
N ASN A 1 -2.77 -11.53 3.08
CA ASN A 1 -2.47 -10.17 3.56
C ASN A 1 -1.32 -10.18 4.57
N PHE A 2 -0.15 -10.73 4.23
CA PHE A 2 0.96 -10.84 5.19
C PHE A 2 2.22 -10.15 4.66
N CYS A 3 3.06 -10.84 3.89
CA CYS A 3 4.40 -10.38 3.52
C CYS A 3 4.45 -8.96 2.95
N VAL A 4 3.62 -8.63 1.96
CA VAL A 4 3.62 -7.30 1.32
C VAL A 4 3.30 -6.18 2.32
N LEU A 5 2.21 -6.32 3.09
CA LEU A 5 1.82 -5.31 4.06
C LEU A 5 2.87 -5.17 5.17
N THR A 6 3.41 -6.30 5.65
CA THR A 6 4.46 -6.28 6.66
C THR A 6 5.72 -5.56 6.15
N THR A 7 6.14 -5.78 4.90
CA THR A 7 7.26 -5.04 4.29
C THR A 7 6.96 -3.54 4.17
N VAL A 8 5.73 -3.16 3.81
CA VAL A 8 5.32 -1.75 3.77
C VAL A 8 5.44 -1.11 5.16
N MET A 9 4.95 -1.78 6.20
CA MET A 9 5.05 -1.28 7.57
C MET A 9 6.49 -1.22 8.06
N ASP A 10 7.31 -2.22 7.71
CA ASP A 10 8.73 -2.25 8.05
C ASP A 10 9.49 -1.09 7.40
N ALA A 11 9.21 -0.79 6.12
CA ALA A 11 9.76 0.37 5.43
C ALA A 11 9.39 1.69 6.16
N LEU A 12 8.13 1.84 6.57
CA LEU A 12 7.67 3.02 7.33
C LEU A 12 8.37 3.15 8.69
N CYS A 13 8.60 2.03 9.38
CA CYS A 13 9.33 1.99 10.65
C CYS A 13 10.82 2.35 10.51
N HIS A 14 11.35 2.31 9.29
CA HIS A 14 12.75 2.63 8.97
C HIS A 14 12.87 3.91 8.13
N ASP A 15 11.94 4.85 8.29
CA ASP A 15 11.93 6.19 7.68
C ASP A 15 11.86 6.21 6.14
N PHE A 16 11.40 5.13 5.51
CA PHE A 16 11.10 5.11 4.07
C PHE A 16 9.64 5.51 3.82
N LYS A 17 9.42 6.29 2.76
CA LYS A 17 8.08 6.42 2.17
C LYS A 17 7.72 5.10 1.49
N ALA A 18 6.46 4.70 1.59
CA ALA A 18 5.96 3.47 0.99
C ALA A 18 4.68 3.70 0.19
N VAL A 19 4.60 3.06 -0.97
CA VAL A 19 3.41 3.06 -1.84
C VAL A 19 3.01 1.61 -2.08
N LEU A 20 1.81 1.23 -1.64
CA LEU A 20 1.23 -0.08 -1.86
C LEU A 20 0.39 -0.05 -3.15
N LEU A 21 0.90 -0.69 -4.20
CA LEU A 21 0.19 -0.79 -5.48
C LEU A 21 -0.94 -1.83 -5.42
N GLU A 22 -2.19 -1.39 -5.44
CA GLU A 22 -3.35 -2.25 -5.19
C GLU A 22 -3.64 -3.26 -6.31
N ASP A 23 -3.30 -2.90 -7.55
CA ASP A 23 -3.44 -3.70 -8.76
C ASP A 23 -2.20 -4.58 -9.06
N CYS A 24 -1.14 -4.46 -8.26
CA CYS A 24 0.08 -5.26 -8.37
C CYS A 24 0.28 -6.21 -7.17
N THR A 25 -0.75 -6.40 -6.36
CA THR A 25 -0.70 -7.25 -5.15
C THR A 25 -1.95 -8.10 -5.04
N ALA A 26 -1.90 -9.18 -4.25
CA ALA A 26 -3.02 -10.09 -4.09
C ALA A 26 -3.04 -10.76 -2.71
N ALA A 27 -4.23 -11.22 -2.28
CA ALA A 27 -4.41 -12.10 -1.12
C ALA A 27 -5.57 -13.06 -1.37
N TYR A 28 -5.51 -14.25 -0.77
CA TYR A 28 -6.64 -15.19 -0.74
C TYR A 28 -7.38 -15.08 0.61
N PRO A 29 -8.73 -15.04 0.60
CA PRO A 29 -9.59 -14.75 -0.55
C PRO A 29 -9.53 -13.28 -0.98
N GLU A 30 -10.10 -12.94 -2.14
CA GLU A 30 -10.18 -11.57 -2.67
C GLU A 30 -10.77 -10.57 -1.65
N SER A 31 -11.75 -11.00 -0.85
CA SER A 31 -12.33 -10.17 0.21
C SER A 31 -11.31 -9.75 1.27
N VAL A 32 -10.27 -10.56 1.54
CA VAL A 32 -9.18 -10.21 2.44
C VAL A 32 -8.23 -9.18 1.79
N HIS A 33 -8.03 -9.25 0.48
CA HIS A 33 -7.27 -8.25 -0.26
C HIS A 33 -7.95 -6.88 -0.16
N GLU A 34 -9.23 -6.80 -0.53
CA GLU A 34 -10.01 -5.56 -0.48
C GLU A 34 -10.16 -5.01 0.94
N ALA A 35 -10.44 -5.87 1.93
CA ALA A 35 -10.51 -5.42 3.32
C ALA A 35 -9.17 -4.84 3.80
N THR A 36 -8.05 -5.44 3.38
CA THR A 36 -6.72 -4.92 3.72
C THR A 36 -6.48 -3.56 3.10
N LEU A 37 -6.74 -3.39 1.79
CA LEU A 37 -6.57 -2.11 1.11
C LEU A 37 -7.47 -1.01 1.70
N ASN A 38 -8.72 -1.33 2.02
CA ASN A 38 -9.67 -0.37 2.60
C ASN A 38 -9.22 0.21 3.95
N ASN A 39 -8.45 -0.54 4.73
CA ASN A 39 -7.87 -0.01 5.97
C ASN A 39 -6.83 1.09 5.73
N TYR A 40 -6.21 1.13 4.55
CA TYR A 40 -5.06 1.98 4.26
C TYR A 40 -5.26 3.00 3.13
N ARG A 41 -6.33 2.87 2.32
CA ARG A 41 -6.71 3.89 1.31
C ARG A 41 -6.88 5.29 1.91
N ARG A 42 -7.32 5.37 3.17
CA ARG A 42 -7.41 6.61 3.95
C ARG A 42 -6.70 6.43 5.28
N ASN A 43 -5.46 6.90 5.35
CA ASN A 43 -4.64 6.81 6.53
C ASN A 43 -4.06 8.19 6.89
N ALA A 44 -3.68 8.39 8.15
CA ALA A 44 -3.15 9.66 8.64
C ALA A 44 -1.68 9.93 8.22
N LEU A 45 -1.03 8.98 7.56
CA LEU A 45 0.37 9.05 7.16
C LEU A 45 0.57 9.64 5.77
N TYR A 46 -0.49 10.10 5.08
CA TYR A 46 -0.32 10.74 3.78
C TYR A 46 0.62 11.96 3.87
N PRO A 47 1.63 12.12 2.98
CA PRO A 47 1.93 11.31 1.79
C PRO A 47 2.98 10.20 2.00
N LEU A 48 3.40 9.92 3.23
CA LEU A 48 4.42 8.90 3.56
C LEU A 48 3.95 7.47 3.29
N PHE A 49 2.65 7.19 3.48
CA PHE A 49 2.04 5.92 3.08
C PHE A 49 0.83 6.15 2.17
N ARG A 50 0.89 5.61 0.95
CA ARG A 50 -0.20 5.65 -0.03
C ARG A 50 -0.59 4.24 -0.48
N VAL A 51 -1.88 4.04 -0.70
CA VAL A 51 -2.39 2.98 -1.58
C VAL A 51 -2.71 3.65 -2.92
N ALA A 52 -2.25 3.07 -4.03
CA ALA A 52 -2.42 3.65 -5.37
C ALA A 52 -2.50 2.54 -6.44
N SER A 53 -3.04 2.85 -7.62
CA SER A 53 -2.90 2.01 -8.81
C SER A 53 -1.53 2.20 -9.44
N SER A 54 -1.01 1.16 -10.11
CA SER A 54 0.17 1.24 -10.96
C SER A 54 0.08 2.32 -12.05
N GLY A 55 -1.13 2.69 -12.49
CA GLY A 55 -1.35 3.79 -13.43
C GLY A 55 -1.04 5.19 -12.87
N GLU A 56 -1.03 5.36 -11.55
CA GLU A 56 -0.69 6.62 -10.87
C GLU A 56 0.82 6.75 -10.60
N MET A 57 1.62 5.75 -10.97
CA MET A 57 3.03 5.67 -10.58
C MET A 57 3.89 6.82 -11.12
N GLU A 58 3.60 7.35 -12.31
CA GLU A 58 4.31 8.51 -12.87
C GLU A 58 4.11 9.77 -12.01
N GLU A 59 2.87 10.08 -11.61
CA GLU A 59 2.54 11.21 -10.72
C GLU A 59 3.17 11.05 -9.32
N ILE A 60 3.34 9.82 -8.87
CA ILE A 60 3.92 9.54 -7.56
C ILE A 60 5.44 9.77 -7.56
N LEU A 61 6.11 9.54 -8.69
CA LEU A 61 7.57 9.59 -8.81
C LEU A 61 8.12 10.95 -9.28
N PHE A 62 7.32 11.78 -9.96
CA PHE A 62 7.75 13.04 -10.59
C PHE A 62 6.85 14.22 -10.21
#